data_AF-A0A919BGW2-F1
#
_entry.id   AF-A0A919BGW2-F1
#
_cell.length_a   1.000
_cell.length_b   1.000
_cell.length_c   1.000
_cell.angle_alpha   90.00
_cell.angle_beta   90.00
_cell.angle_gamma   90.00
#
_symmetry.space_group_name_H-M   'P 1'
#
loop_
_entity.id
_entity.type
_entity.pdbx_description
1 polymer ?
#
loop_
_entity_poly.entity_id
_entity_poly.type
_entity_poly.pdbx_seq_one_letter_code
_entity_poly.pdbx_strand_id
1 'polypeptide(L)'
;MPRLRLRHVLRGALAALVPFALLGASGGPAHAEWPGAAPVVSRVETTDPVVFITIDDGWFHDPAAARLLLDRRVPASLFLLPGAYSYDSGYFHRLLDHGRVRIENHTVGHPDLTTLDAAGQRAEVCGARDAHLAEFGDGPRLLRPPYGVYDATTRTTARACGAKAVVTWTYDLTTWGQWTPPTPELKAGDIILLHFNETLEQDLERALALADAAGLTPAPLREYVPE
;
A
#
# COMPACT_ATOMS: atom_id res chain seq x y z
N MET A 1 92.00 -24.06 -4.70
CA MET A 1 92.69 -22.83 -5.16
C MET A 1 91.80 -22.08 -6.16
N PRO A 2 91.98 -20.74 -6.32
CA PRO A 2 90.88 -19.75 -6.31
C PRO A 2 90.56 -19.14 -7.71
N ARG A 3 89.60 -18.22 -7.93
CA ARG A 3 89.16 -17.05 -7.13
C ARG A 3 87.69 -16.64 -7.36
N LEU A 4 87.10 -15.96 -6.37
CA LEU A 4 85.90 -15.12 -6.50
C LEU A 4 86.12 -13.99 -7.53
N ARG A 5 85.12 -13.66 -8.35
CA ARG A 5 84.86 -12.27 -8.82
C ARG A 5 83.36 -12.02 -9.01
N LEU A 6 82.86 -11.04 -8.27
CA LEU A 6 81.52 -10.49 -8.40
C LEU A 6 81.56 -9.29 -9.37
N ARG A 7 80.68 -9.25 -10.37
CA ARG A 7 80.26 -8.00 -11.04
C ARG A 7 78.78 -8.08 -11.41
N HIS A 8 78.03 -7.06 -11.03
CA HIS A 8 76.64 -6.87 -11.43
C HIS A 8 76.58 -6.35 -12.88
N VAL A 9 75.40 -6.44 -13.52
CA VAL A 9 74.71 -5.30 -14.18
C VAL A 9 73.36 -5.73 -14.78
N LEU A 10 72.32 -4.97 -14.41
CA LEU A 10 70.98 -4.77 -15.00
C LEU A 10 70.30 -5.91 -15.77
N ARG A 11 69.18 -6.41 -15.22
CA ARG A 11 68.02 -6.88 -16.00
C ARG A 11 67.22 -5.66 -16.46
N GLY A 12 67.17 -5.41 -17.77
CA GLY A 12 66.19 -4.49 -18.36
C GLY A 12 64.83 -5.19 -18.47
N ALA A 13 63.82 -4.69 -17.75
CA ALA A 13 62.43 -5.05 -17.98
C ALA A 13 61.79 -3.99 -18.89
N LEU A 14 61.26 -4.39 -20.05
CA LEU A 14 60.42 -3.49 -20.85
C LEU A 14 59.12 -3.26 -20.08
N ALA A 15 58.86 -2.01 -19.68
CA ALA A 15 57.55 -1.60 -19.21
C ALA A 15 56.62 -1.47 -20.42
N ALA A 16 55.69 -2.41 -20.60
CA ALA A 16 54.59 -2.25 -21.52
C ALA A 16 53.60 -1.23 -20.94
N LEU A 17 53.51 -0.06 -21.56
CA LEU A 17 52.49 0.94 -21.26
C LEU A 17 51.12 0.41 -21.70
N VAL A 18 50.37 -0.16 -20.76
CA VAL A 18 48.93 -0.40 -20.95
C VAL A 18 48.23 0.95 -20.82
N PRO A 19 47.52 1.44 -21.85
CA PRO A 19 46.74 2.66 -21.73
C PRO A 19 45.61 2.44 -20.73
N PHE A 20 45.60 3.22 -19.66
CA PHE A 20 44.54 3.19 -18.65
C PHE A 20 43.28 3.82 -19.25
N ALA A 21 42.49 3.01 -19.95
CA ALA A 21 41.19 3.41 -20.45
C ALA A 21 40.29 3.71 -19.24
N LEU A 22 40.07 5.01 -18.97
CA LEU A 22 39.10 5.48 -18.00
C LEU A 22 37.69 5.11 -18.49
N LEU A 23 37.21 3.92 -18.10
CA LEU A 23 35.79 3.60 -18.14
C LEU A 23 35.09 4.51 -17.13
N GLY A 24 34.62 5.66 -17.61
CA GLY A 24 33.70 6.55 -16.92
C GLY A 24 32.33 5.90 -16.77
N ALA A 25 32.24 4.84 -15.98
CA ALA A 25 30.99 4.17 -15.63
C ALA A 25 30.28 4.93 -14.49
N SER A 26 29.90 6.19 -14.72
CA SER A 26 29.00 6.94 -13.84
C SER A 26 27.53 6.71 -14.24
N GLY A 27 27.17 5.45 -14.45
CA GLY A 27 25.78 5.01 -14.52
C GLY A 27 25.35 4.54 -13.14
N GLY A 28 24.82 5.44 -12.31
CA GLY A 28 23.99 5.02 -11.18
C GLY A 28 22.80 4.19 -11.71
N PRO A 29 22.18 3.32 -10.90
CA PRO A 29 21.02 2.56 -11.34
C PRO A 29 19.98 3.55 -11.86
N ALA A 30 19.65 3.46 -13.15
CA ALA A 30 18.62 4.28 -13.74
C ALA A 30 17.34 4.05 -12.93
N HIS A 31 16.81 5.12 -12.34
CA HIS A 31 15.47 5.07 -11.76
C HIS A 31 14.54 4.63 -12.90
N ALA A 32 13.96 3.43 -12.79
CA ALA A 32 13.00 2.96 -13.76
C ALA A 32 11.89 4.02 -13.84
N GLU A 33 11.73 4.66 -14.99
CA GLU A 33 10.63 5.58 -15.22
C GLU A 33 9.35 4.76 -15.16
N TRP A 34 8.63 4.89 -14.04
CA TRP A 34 7.41 4.14 -13.82
C TRP A 34 6.37 4.60 -14.85
N PRO A 35 5.74 3.67 -15.60
CA PRO A 35 4.87 4.03 -16.72
C PRO A 35 3.57 4.65 -16.20
N GLY A 36 3.55 5.99 -16.23
CA GLY A 36 2.40 6.84 -16.00
C GLY A 36 1.94 6.97 -14.55
N ALA A 37 0.98 7.87 -14.35
CA ALA A 37 0.25 8.02 -13.09
C ALA A 37 -0.63 6.79 -12.84
N ALA A 38 -0.71 6.31 -11.59
CA ALA A 38 -1.63 5.24 -11.22
C ALA A 38 -3.09 5.61 -11.59
N PRO A 39 -3.92 4.68 -12.07
CA PRO A 39 -5.36 4.90 -12.24
C PRO A 39 -6.01 5.24 -10.89
N VAL A 40 -7.17 5.89 -10.95
CA VAL A 40 -8.01 6.14 -9.77
C VAL A 40 -9.25 5.26 -9.87
N VAL A 41 -9.60 4.58 -8.78
CA VAL A 41 -10.73 3.64 -8.70
C VAL A 41 -11.61 4.04 -7.52
N SER A 42 -12.78 4.64 -7.82
CA SER A 42 -13.85 4.90 -6.84
C SER A 42 -14.94 3.82 -6.82
N ARG A 43 -14.99 3.04 -7.91
CA ARG A 43 -15.90 1.91 -8.20
C ARG A 43 -15.14 0.96 -9.13
N VAL A 44 -15.35 -0.34 -9.01
CA VAL A 44 -14.89 -1.34 -9.97
C VAL A 44 -15.95 -1.54 -11.06
N GLU A 45 -15.55 -1.52 -12.33
CA GLU A 45 -16.42 -1.95 -13.43
C GLU A 45 -16.45 -3.48 -13.48
N THR A 46 -17.55 -4.09 -13.02
CA THR A 46 -17.73 -5.55 -13.00
C THR A 46 -19.20 -5.93 -13.18
N THR A 47 -19.44 -7.12 -13.74
CA THR A 47 -20.78 -7.76 -13.79
C THR A 47 -21.02 -8.74 -12.65
N ASP A 48 -20.01 -9.02 -11.83
CA ASP A 48 -20.15 -9.90 -10.68
C ASP A 48 -21.01 -9.23 -9.60
N PRO A 49 -21.91 -9.97 -8.90
CA PRO A 49 -22.78 -9.41 -7.87
C PRO A 49 -21.99 -9.17 -6.57
N VAL A 50 -21.07 -8.20 -6.59
CA VAL A 50 -20.10 -7.95 -5.52
C VAL A 50 -20.00 -6.49 -5.10
N VAL A 51 -19.62 -6.28 -3.85
CA VAL A 51 -19.18 -5.00 -3.29
C VAL A 51 -17.83 -5.15 -2.59
N PHE A 52 -17.14 -4.04 -2.36
CA PHE A 52 -15.82 -4.03 -1.76
C PHE A 52 -15.85 -3.30 -0.41
N ILE A 53 -15.73 -4.06 0.67
CA ILE A 53 -15.60 -3.51 2.02
C ILE A 53 -14.17 -2.99 2.22
N THR A 54 -14.04 -1.72 2.60
CA THR A 54 -12.75 -1.09 2.88
C THR A 54 -12.81 -0.35 4.21
N ILE A 55 -11.75 -0.43 4.99
CA ILE A 55 -11.71 0.12 6.36
C ILE A 55 -10.41 0.90 6.56
N ASP A 56 -10.52 2.17 6.95
CA ASP A 56 -9.41 3.11 7.01
C ASP A 56 -8.87 3.34 8.44
N ASP A 57 -7.70 3.96 8.50
CA ASP A 57 -6.90 4.34 9.68
C ASP A 57 -6.23 3.20 10.45
N GLY A 58 -7.03 2.33 11.06
CA GLY A 58 -6.56 1.28 11.97
C GLY A 58 -6.53 1.65 13.46
N TRP A 59 -6.76 2.91 13.85
CA TRP A 59 -6.44 3.36 15.21
C TRP A 59 -7.21 2.67 16.34
N PHE A 60 -8.46 2.24 16.11
CA PHE A 60 -9.28 1.54 17.11
C PHE A 60 -9.39 0.04 16.82
N HIS A 61 -8.82 -0.80 17.69
CA HIS A 61 -8.82 -2.26 17.56
C HIS A 61 -10.11 -2.90 18.12
N ASP A 62 -11.24 -2.70 17.44
CA ASP A 62 -12.55 -3.25 17.80
C ASP A 62 -12.57 -4.80 17.79
N PRO A 63 -12.64 -5.49 18.95
CA PRO A 63 -12.66 -6.95 19.00
C PRO A 63 -13.93 -7.57 18.38
N ALA A 64 -15.03 -6.82 18.38
CA ALA A 64 -16.33 -7.28 17.90
C ALA A 64 -16.41 -7.18 16.37
N ALA A 65 -15.98 -6.06 15.78
CA ALA A 65 -15.77 -5.96 14.33
C ALA A 65 -14.76 -6.99 13.82
N ALA A 66 -13.64 -7.20 14.53
CA ALA A 66 -12.68 -8.25 14.17
C ALA A 66 -13.31 -9.64 14.16
N ARG A 67 -14.10 -9.95 15.18
CA ARG A 67 -14.87 -11.21 15.23
C ARG A 67 -15.86 -11.31 14.07
N LEU A 68 -16.57 -10.25 13.72
CA LEU A 68 -17.53 -10.24 12.62
C LEU A 68 -16.85 -10.52 11.26
N LEU A 69 -15.70 -9.91 11.00
CA LEU A 69 -14.87 -10.18 9.81
C LEU A 69 -14.42 -11.65 9.74
N LEU A 70 -14.03 -12.23 10.88
CA LEU A 70 -13.55 -13.62 10.98
C LEU A 70 -14.69 -14.64 10.87
N ASP A 71 -15.72 -14.54 11.73
CA ASP A 71 -16.83 -15.50 11.84
C ASP A 71 -17.64 -15.56 10.53
N ARG A 72 -17.86 -14.41 9.85
CA ARG A 72 -18.52 -14.36 8.54
C ARG A 72 -17.56 -14.46 7.34
N ARG A 73 -16.25 -14.57 7.57
CA ARG A 73 -15.19 -14.64 6.54
C ARG A 73 -15.29 -13.53 5.47
N VAL A 74 -15.55 -12.30 5.90
CA VAL A 74 -15.74 -11.13 5.03
C VAL A 74 -14.40 -10.74 4.37
N PRO A 75 -14.30 -10.68 3.03
CA PRO A 75 -13.18 -10.03 2.37
C PRO A 75 -13.22 -8.52 2.58
N ALA A 76 -12.09 -7.95 2.98
CA ALA A 76 -11.95 -6.51 3.19
C ALA A 76 -10.53 -6.01 2.87
N SER A 77 -10.41 -4.76 2.43
CA SER A 77 -9.11 -4.07 2.32
C SER A 77 -8.96 -3.08 3.47
N LEU A 78 -7.93 -3.25 4.28
CA LEU A 78 -7.64 -2.41 5.44
C LEU A 78 -6.59 -1.39 5.05
N PHE A 79 -6.99 -0.15 4.82
CA PHE A 79 -6.07 0.94 4.50
C PHE A 79 -5.52 1.50 5.82
N LEU A 80 -4.35 0.99 6.24
CA LEU A 80 -3.80 1.26 7.56
C LEU A 80 -2.71 2.33 7.52
N LEU A 81 -2.53 3.00 8.66
CA LEU A 81 -1.30 3.72 8.96
C LEU A 81 -0.30 2.83 9.71
N PRO A 82 1.02 3.00 9.49
CA PRO A 82 2.06 2.36 10.30
C PRO A 82 1.93 2.60 11.81
N GLY A 83 1.45 3.78 12.21
CA GLY A 83 1.25 4.10 13.63
C GLY A 83 0.17 3.25 14.31
N ALA A 84 -0.86 2.81 13.59
CA ALA A 84 -2.01 2.11 14.16
C ALA A 84 -1.63 0.77 14.82
N TYR A 85 -0.76 -0.01 14.18
CA TYR A 85 -0.32 -1.31 14.71
C TYR A 85 0.87 -1.22 15.67
N SER A 86 1.38 -0.03 15.98
CA SER A 86 2.56 0.14 16.84
C SER A 86 2.38 -0.32 18.30
N TYR A 87 1.12 -0.39 18.78
CA TYR A 87 0.79 -0.80 20.15
C TYR A 87 0.20 -2.22 20.27
N ASP A 88 -0.37 -2.76 19.18
CA ASP A 88 -0.86 -4.15 19.08
C ASP A 88 -0.95 -4.59 17.60
N SER A 89 0.18 -4.94 16.98
CA SER A 89 0.13 -5.54 15.63
C SER A 89 -0.52 -6.92 15.61
N GLY A 90 -0.60 -7.59 16.76
CA GLY A 90 -1.27 -8.87 16.95
C GLY A 90 -2.76 -8.84 16.56
N TYR A 91 -3.43 -7.69 16.68
CA TYR A 91 -4.78 -7.48 16.15
C TYR A 91 -4.87 -7.74 14.64
N PHE A 92 -3.99 -7.12 13.85
CA PHE A 92 -4.00 -7.25 12.40
C PHE A 92 -3.42 -8.59 11.92
N HIS A 93 -2.40 -9.14 12.60
CA HIS A 93 -1.91 -10.49 12.31
C HIS A 93 -3.04 -11.53 12.45
N ARG A 94 -3.86 -11.48 13.51
CA ARG A 94 -5.03 -12.38 13.65
C ARG A 94 -6.03 -12.25 12.50
N LEU A 95 -6.26 -11.03 12.00
CA LEU A 95 -7.16 -10.78 10.86
C LEU A 95 -6.58 -11.33 9.55
N LEU A 96 -5.27 -11.22 9.34
CA LEU A 96 -4.56 -11.75 8.17
C LEU A 96 -4.50 -13.28 8.17
N ASP A 97 -4.15 -13.89 9.31
CA ASP A 97 -3.94 -15.34 9.45
C ASP A 97 -5.24 -16.15 9.38
N HIS A 98 -6.38 -15.57 9.78
CA HIS A 98 -7.65 -16.31 9.94
C HIS A 98 -8.80 -15.75 9.09
N GLY A 99 -8.71 -14.50 8.65
CA GLY A 99 -9.74 -13.81 7.88
C GLY A 99 -9.57 -13.91 6.36
N ARG A 100 -10.18 -12.93 5.65
CA ARG A 100 -10.00 -12.72 4.20
C ARG A 100 -9.56 -11.28 3.90
N VAL A 101 -8.84 -10.66 4.83
CA VAL A 101 -8.43 -9.25 4.70
C VAL A 101 -7.08 -9.08 3.98
N ARG A 102 -6.79 -7.88 3.48
CA ARG A 102 -5.46 -7.45 3.03
C ARG A 102 -5.13 -6.08 3.60
N ILE A 103 -3.85 -5.84 3.93
CA ILE A 103 -3.36 -4.52 4.32
C ILE A 103 -3.02 -3.73 3.05
N GLU A 104 -3.52 -2.50 2.99
CA GLU A 104 -3.30 -1.52 1.94
C GLU A 104 -2.82 -0.20 2.56
N ASN A 105 -2.31 0.72 1.74
CA ASN A 105 -1.55 1.88 2.21
C ASN A 105 -2.43 3.10 2.48
N HIS A 106 -2.35 3.69 3.68
CA HIS A 106 -3.01 4.94 4.05
C HIS A 106 -2.03 6.04 4.53
N THR A 107 -0.83 6.11 3.95
CA THR A 107 0.29 7.02 4.31
C THR A 107 0.90 6.76 5.70
N VAL A 108 1.96 7.49 6.05
CA VAL A 108 2.65 7.33 7.35
C VAL A 108 1.91 8.11 8.44
N GLY A 109 1.48 9.33 8.15
CA GLY A 109 0.97 10.29 9.14
C GLY A 109 -0.40 10.91 8.87
N HIS A 110 -1.16 10.41 7.89
CA HIS A 110 -2.46 10.95 7.45
C HIS A 110 -2.46 12.43 6.96
N PRO A 111 -1.41 12.97 6.29
CA PRO A 111 -1.48 14.33 5.77
C PRO A 111 -2.31 14.41 4.48
N ASP A 112 -2.89 15.58 4.22
CA ASP A 112 -3.34 15.93 2.87
C ASP A 112 -2.11 15.96 1.94
N LEU A 113 -1.97 14.93 1.12
CA LEU A 113 -0.84 14.77 0.20
C LEU A 113 -0.72 15.95 -0.78
N THR A 114 -1.81 16.63 -1.13
CA THR A 114 -1.80 17.75 -2.07
C THR A 114 -1.14 19.01 -1.49
N THR A 115 -0.98 19.07 -0.16
CA THR A 115 -0.23 20.14 0.54
C THR A 115 1.29 19.88 0.58
N LEU A 116 1.73 18.68 0.22
CA LEU A 116 3.14 18.26 0.26
C LEU A 116 3.79 18.34 -1.13
N ASP A 117 5.09 18.62 -1.15
CA ASP A 117 5.90 18.45 -2.36
C ASP A 117 6.10 16.97 -2.71
N ALA A 118 6.67 16.71 -3.89
CA ALA A 118 6.90 15.34 -4.36
C ALA A 118 7.81 14.50 -3.44
N ALA A 119 8.69 15.13 -2.65
CA ALA A 119 9.55 14.43 -1.70
C ALA A 119 8.76 14.04 -0.44
N GLY A 120 7.92 14.93 0.08
CA GLY A 120 6.99 14.68 1.18
C GLY A 120 5.97 13.59 0.84
N GLN A 121 5.30 13.70 -0.31
CA GLN A 121 4.38 12.65 -0.77
C GLN A 121 5.08 11.29 -0.92
N ARG A 122 6.34 11.27 -1.40
CA ARG A 122 7.11 10.03 -1.51
C ARG A 122 7.50 9.46 -0.15
N ALA A 123 7.85 10.29 0.82
CA ALA A 123 8.13 9.84 2.19
C ALA A 123 6.90 9.17 2.82
N GLU A 124 5.73 9.80 2.68
CA GLU A 124 4.44 9.26 3.16
C GLU A 124 4.05 7.95 2.47
N VAL A 125 4.06 7.90 1.14
CA VAL A 125 3.55 6.73 0.41
C VAL A 125 4.54 5.56 0.42
N CYS A 126 5.83 5.80 0.12
CA CYS A 126 6.82 4.72 0.12
C CYS A 126 7.18 4.28 1.56
N GLY A 127 7.23 5.21 2.52
CA GLY A 127 7.50 4.88 3.93
C GLY A 127 6.45 3.97 4.53
N ALA A 128 5.16 4.24 4.27
CA ALA A 128 4.07 3.37 4.72
C ALA A 128 4.16 1.98 4.09
N ARG A 129 4.36 1.89 2.77
CA ARG A 129 4.59 0.60 2.08
C ARG A 129 5.72 -0.20 2.72
N ASP A 130 6.86 0.44 2.97
CA ASP A 130 8.04 -0.25 3.52
C ASP A 130 7.78 -0.73 4.96
N ALA A 131 7.05 0.04 5.76
CA ALA A 131 6.61 -0.38 7.10
C ALA A 131 5.64 -1.57 7.04
N HIS A 132 4.60 -1.53 6.18
CA HIS A 132 3.66 -2.65 6.04
C HIS A 132 4.33 -3.93 5.53
N LEU A 133 5.24 -3.81 4.56
CA LEU A 133 6.01 -4.95 4.04
C LEU A 133 6.93 -5.54 5.11
N ALA A 134 7.52 -4.71 5.98
CA ALA A 134 8.38 -5.16 7.07
C ALA A 134 7.59 -5.85 8.20
N GLU A 135 6.41 -5.35 8.56
CA GLU A 135 5.57 -5.92 9.62
C GLU A 135 4.83 -7.19 9.18
N PHE A 136 4.21 -7.17 7.99
CA PHE A 136 3.27 -8.22 7.55
C PHE A 136 3.81 -9.13 6.45
N GLY A 137 4.99 -8.86 5.89
CA GLY A 137 5.62 -9.67 4.83
C GLY A 137 4.97 -9.58 3.44
N ASP A 138 3.80 -8.95 3.30
CA ASP A 138 3.14 -8.64 2.04
C ASP A 138 2.99 -7.12 1.88
N GLY A 139 3.39 -6.61 0.71
CA GLY A 139 3.35 -5.18 0.41
C GLY A 139 1.97 -4.73 -0.09
N PRO A 140 1.50 -3.53 0.32
CA PRO A 140 0.26 -2.97 -0.19
C PRO A 140 0.35 -2.75 -1.71
N ARG A 141 -0.74 -3.07 -2.43
CA ARG A 141 -0.88 -2.79 -3.87
C ARG A 141 -1.79 -1.60 -4.15
N LEU A 142 -2.52 -1.10 -3.17
CA LEU A 142 -3.46 0.01 -3.29
C LEU A 142 -3.03 1.14 -2.36
N LEU A 143 -3.15 2.38 -2.81
CA LEU A 143 -3.03 3.58 -1.97
C LEU A 143 -4.42 4.19 -1.84
N ARG A 144 -4.87 4.44 -0.60
CA ARG A 144 -5.95 5.40 -0.35
C ARG A 144 -5.32 6.69 0.19
N PRO A 145 -5.45 7.83 -0.51
CA PRO A 145 -5.03 9.11 0.02
C PRO A 145 -5.92 9.51 1.21
N PRO A 146 -5.34 10.05 2.29
CA PRO A 146 -6.08 10.72 3.37
C PRO A 146 -7.14 11.68 2.81
N TYR A 147 -8.32 11.70 3.44
CA TYR A 147 -9.48 12.51 3.02
C TYR A 147 -9.97 12.27 1.57
N GLY A 148 -9.45 11.26 0.86
CA GLY A 148 -9.74 10.99 -0.55
C GLY A 148 -9.15 12.01 -1.53
N VAL A 149 -8.32 12.96 -1.08
CA VAL A 149 -7.76 14.03 -1.91
C VAL A 149 -6.43 13.63 -2.55
N TYR A 150 -6.26 13.92 -3.83
CA TYR A 150 -5.05 13.58 -4.59
C TYR A 150 -4.85 14.54 -5.76
N ASP A 151 -3.61 14.66 -6.21
CA ASP A 151 -3.24 15.39 -7.42
C ASP A 151 -2.50 14.48 -8.43
N ALA A 152 -1.93 15.07 -9.48
CA ALA A 152 -1.10 14.34 -10.42
C ALA A 152 0.16 13.76 -9.76
N THR A 153 0.76 14.50 -8.80
CA THR A 153 1.93 14.09 -8.03
C THR A 153 1.63 12.88 -7.15
N THR A 154 0.45 12.83 -6.52
CA THR A 154 0.00 11.69 -5.70
C THR A 154 -0.08 10.44 -6.55
N ARG A 155 -0.66 10.53 -7.75
CA ARG A 155 -0.85 9.36 -8.62
C ARG A 155 0.45 8.86 -9.23
N THR A 156 1.40 9.73 -9.57
CA THR A 156 2.75 9.31 -10.03
C THR A 156 3.58 8.76 -8.87
N THR A 157 3.49 9.36 -7.69
CA THR A 157 4.14 8.87 -6.46
C THR A 157 3.60 7.50 -6.05
N ALA A 158 2.28 7.30 -6.08
CA ALA A 158 1.64 6.01 -5.84
C ALA A 158 2.23 4.93 -6.75
N ARG A 159 2.28 5.19 -8.06
CA ARG A 159 2.90 4.27 -9.03
C ARG A 159 4.38 4.03 -8.73
N ALA A 160 5.15 5.08 -8.46
CA ALA A 160 6.58 5.02 -8.16
C ALA A 160 6.91 4.30 -6.83
N CYS A 161 5.95 4.25 -5.91
CA CYS A 161 6.01 3.43 -4.71
C CYS A 161 5.45 2.01 -4.93
N GLY A 162 4.95 1.65 -6.12
CA GLY A 162 4.49 0.30 -6.44
C GLY A 162 2.98 0.06 -6.30
N ALA A 163 2.20 1.10 -5.98
CA ALA A 163 0.75 0.98 -5.98
C ALA A 163 0.21 0.82 -7.42
N LYS A 164 -0.73 -0.11 -7.56
CA LYS A 164 -1.44 -0.44 -8.81
C LYS A 164 -2.52 0.59 -9.10
N ALA A 165 -3.24 1.05 -8.08
CA ALA A 165 -4.24 2.11 -8.16
C ALA A 165 -4.22 3.04 -6.94
N VAL A 166 -4.70 4.26 -7.15
CA VAL A 166 -5.24 5.13 -6.11
C VAL A 166 -6.71 4.76 -5.92
N VAL A 167 -7.14 4.48 -4.69
CA VAL A 167 -8.48 3.97 -4.39
C VAL A 167 -9.24 4.98 -3.53
N THR A 168 -10.39 5.42 -4.00
CA THR A 168 -11.37 6.19 -3.20
C THR A 168 -12.57 5.28 -2.91
N TRP A 169 -13.80 5.79 -2.91
CA TRP A 169 -15.00 5.03 -2.59
C TRP A 169 -16.21 5.55 -3.37
N THR A 170 -17.27 4.73 -3.39
CA THR A 170 -18.59 5.10 -3.92
C THR A 170 -19.47 5.64 -2.79
N TYR A 171 -19.43 5.01 -1.61
CA TYR A 171 -20.20 5.40 -0.43
C TYR A 171 -19.34 5.34 0.83
N ASP A 172 -19.42 6.37 1.67
CA ASP A 172 -18.97 6.32 3.06
C ASP A 172 -20.19 5.98 3.93
N LEU A 173 -20.10 4.89 4.69
CA LEU A 173 -21.16 4.43 5.58
C LEU A 173 -20.81 4.61 7.06
N THR A 174 -19.65 5.22 7.37
CA THR A 174 -19.17 5.48 8.73
C THR A 174 -20.08 6.45 9.46
N THR A 175 -20.51 6.11 10.67
CA THR A 175 -21.46 6.93 11.44
C THR A 175 -20.79 7.87 12.45
N TRP A 176 -19.57 7.55 12.89
CA TRP A 176 -18.80 8.30 13.89
C TRP A 176 -19.57 8.54 15.20
N GLY A 177 -20.61 7.75 15.48
CA GLY A 177 -21.51 7.91 16.63
C GLY A 177 -22.38 9.19 16.62
N GLN A 178 -22.28 10.05 15.60
CA GLN A 178 -22.99 11.35 15.55
C GLN A 178 -24.17 11.36 14.59
N TRP A 179 -24.14 10.54 13.53
CA TRP A 179 -25.13 10.58 12.46
C TRP A 179 -25.13 9.29 11.64
N THR A 180 -26.28 8.93 11.05
CA THR A 180 -26.38 7.80 10.12
C THR A 180 -26.36 8.31 8.68
N PRO A 181 -25.36 7.93 7.84
CA PRO A 181 -25.36 8.27 6.43
C PRO A 181 -26.64 7.79 5.72
N PRO A 182 -27.10 8.47 4.64
CA PRO A 182 -28.24 8.01 3.86
C PRO A 182 -28.06 6.56 3.44
N THR A 183 -29.15 5.80 3.36
CA THR A 183 -29.09 4.43 2.85
C THR A 183 -28.92 4.47 1.32
N PRO A 184 -27.79 3.98 0.76
CA PRO A 184 -27.60 3.92 -0.67
C PRO A 184 -28.38 2.75 -1.29
N GLU A 185 -28.59 2.83 -2.61
CA GLU A 185 -28.90 1.67 -3.46
C GLU A 185 -27.56 1.09 -3.94
N LEU A 186 -27.03 0.09 -3.22
CA LEU A 186 -25.75 -0.55 -3.58
C LEU A 186 -25.85 -1.31 -4.90
N LYS A 187 -24.77 -1.28 -5.68
CA LYS A 187 -24.66 -1.86 -7.03
C LYS A 187 -23.34 -2.63 -7.19
N ALA A 188 -23.35 -3.63 -8.06
CA ALA A 188 -22.17 -4.43 -8.42
C ALA A 188 -20.95 -3.55 -8.76
N GLY A 189 -19.88 -3.64 -7.97
CA GLY A 189 -18.67 -2.83 -8.14
C GLY A 189 -18.46 -1.71 -7.11
N ASP A 190 -19.45 -1.41 -6.27
CA ASP A 190 -19.34 -0.33 -5.28
C ASP A 190 -18.22 -0.59 -4.27
N ILE A 191 -17.45 0.47 -3.97
CA ILE A 191 -16.45 0.47 -2.90
C ILE A 191 -17.04 1.22 -1.71
N ILE A 192 -17.10 0.55 -0.56
CA ILE A 192 -17.68 1.06 0.69
C ILE A 192 -16.55 1.44 1.64
N LEU A 193 -16.53 2.69 2.10
CA LEU A 193 -15.65 3.19 3.14
C LEU A 193 -16.30 3.02 4.53
N LEU A 194 -15.49 2.51 5.45
CA LEU A 194 -15.68 2.43 6.91
C LEU A 194 -14.36 2.89 7.58
N HIS A 195 -14.35 3.16 8.88
CA HIS A 195 -13.12 3.52 9.61
C HIS A 195 -12.98 2.70 10.90
N PHE A 196 -11.75 2.43 11.33
CA PHE A 196 -11.46 1.82 12.63
C PHE A 196 -11.72 2.83 13.76
N ASN A 197 -12.98 2.89 14.22
CA ASN A 197 -13.48 3.72 15.30
C ASN A 197 -14.48 2.94 16.19
N GLU A 198 -15.07 3.60 17.19
CA GLU A 198 -16.02 2.99 18.15
C GLU A 198 -17.33 2.47 17.51
N THR A 199 -17.64 2.82 16.25
CA THR A 199 -18.85 2.37 15.54
C THR A 199 -18.58 1.28 14.49
N LEU A 200 -17.34 0.79 14.36
CA LEU A 200 -16.97 -0.09 13.26
C LEU A 200 -17.81 -1.38 13.19
N GLU A 201 -18.08 -2.08 14.30
CA GLU A 201 -18.96 -3.25 14.31
C GLU A 201 -20.32 -2.94 13.66
N GLN A 202 -20.97 -1.85 14.10
CA GLN A 202 -22.31 -1.44 13.69
C GLN A 202 -22.35 -0.97 12.24
N ASP A 203 -21.33 -0.20 11.83
CA ASP A 203 -21.21 0.30 10.46
C ASP A 203 -20.90 -0.85 9.48
N LEU A 204 -20.13 -1.86 9.90
CA LEU A 204 -19.88 -3.09 9.16
C LEU A 204 -21.13 -3.99 9.07
N GLU A 205 -21.85 -4.21 10.16
CA GLU A 205 -23.14 -4.93 10.13
C GLU A 205 -24.12 -4.27 9.16
N ARG A 206 -24.22 -2.94 9.19
CA ARG A 206 -25.03 -2.16 8.25
C ARG A 206 -24.58 -2.32 6.80
N ALA A 207 -23.28 -2.23 6.52
CA ALA A 207 -22.74 -2.41 5.16
C ALA A 207 -23.05 -3.82 4.61
N LEU A 208 -22.91 -4.86 5.44
CA LEU A 208 -23.24 -6.24 5.07
C LEU A 208 -24.74 -6.42 4.82
N ALA A 209 -25.60 -5.90 5.70
CA ALA A 209 -27.05 -6.00 5.53
C ALA A 209 -27.56 -5.29 4.27
N LEU A 210 -26.94 -4.16 3.89
CA LEU A 210 -27.24 -3.46 2.64
C LEU A 210 -26.77 -4.24 1.40
N ALA A 211 -25.60 -4.89 1.47
CA ALA A 211 -25.11 -5.75 0.39
C ALA A 211 -26.04 -6.96 0.18
N ASP A 212 -26.40 -7.66 1.27
CA ASP A 212 -27.33 -8.78 1.26
C ASP A 212 -28.70 -8.37 0.67
N ALA A 213 -29.23 -7.20 1.07
CA ALA A 213 -30.50 -6.68 0.56
C ALA A 213 -30.46 -6.30 -0.94
N ALA A 214 -29.29 -5.94 -1.47
CA ALA A 214 -29.06 -5.69 -2.89
C ALA A 214 -28.73 -6.97 -3.69
N GLY A 215 -28.62 -8.13 -3.03
CA GLY A 215 -28.19 -9.38 -3.66
C GLY A 215 -26.70 -9.40 -4.02
N LEU A 216 -25.87 -8.62 -3.31
CA LEU A 216 -24.44 -8.45 -3.54
C LEU A 216 -23.63 -9.08 -2.40
N THR A 217 -22.42 -9.54 -2.70
CA THR A 217 -21.53 -10.18 -1.73
C THR A 217 -20.17 -9.48 -1.60
N PRO A 218 -19.58 -9.36 -0.39
CA PRO A 218 -18.24 -8.80 -0.23
C PRO A 218 -17.15 -9.60 -0.95
N ALA A 219 -16.32 -8.91 -1.74
CA ALA A 219 -15.24 -9.48 -2.54
C ALA A 219 -13.86 -8.82 -2.26
N PRO A 220 -12.74 -9.51 -2.52
CA PRO A 220 -11.39 -8.97 -2.31
C PRO A 220 -11.01 -7.94 -3.39
N LEU A 221 -10.99 -6.65 -3.04
CA LEU A 221 -10.75 -5.55 -4.00
C LEU A 221 -9.45 -5.69 -4.82
N ARG A 222 -8.38 -6.18 -4.18
CA ARG A 222 -7.06 -6.39 -4.82
C ARG A 222 -7.07 -7.41 -5.98
N GLU A 223 -8.12 -8.25 -6.08
CA GLU A 223 -8.30 -9.21 -7.18
C GLU A 223 -9.11 -8.61 -8.36
N TYR A 224 -9.79 -7.48 -8.13
CA TYR A 224 -10.64 -6.78 -9.11
C TYR A 224 -10.03 -5.48 -9.65
N VAL A 225 -8.98 -4.96 -9.02
CA VAL A 225 -8.19 -3.83 -9.54
C VAL A 225 -7.12 -4.37 -10.52
N PRO A 226 -7.10 -3.94 -11.79
CA PRO A 226 -6.17 -4.50 -12.80
C PRO A 226 -4.69 -4.19 -12.51
N GLU A 227 -3.80 -5.05 -13.01
CA GLU A 227 -2.34 -5.01 -12.77
C GLU A 227 -1.58 -3.89 -13.50
#